data_AF-A0A7C9J3G4-F1
#
_entry.id   AF-A0A7C9J3G4-F1
#
_cell.length_a   1.000
_cell.length_b   1.000
_cell.length_c   1.000
_cell.angle_alpha   90.00
_cell.angle_beta   90.00
_cell.angle_gamma   90.00
#
_symmetry.space_group_name_H-M   'P 1'
#
loop_
_entity.id
_entity.type
_entity.pdbx_description
1 polymer ?
#
loop_
_entity_poly.entity_id
_entity_poly.type
_entity_poly.pdbx_seq_one_letter_code
_entity_poly.pdbx_strand_id
1 'polypeptide(L)'
;MAAFATEPEMMETCRDLGWWPGTDGWEIEWREGPYATEVADLLIERVREPGFPGPLVGPLAPVTPLCARLDVMGVSFDLRAIDPLGLDRMRARPGVWRLSEALDPARRTGSRQPWEELLGG
;
A
#
# COMPACT_ATOMS: atom_id res chain seq x y z
N MET A 1 14.06 9.43 -7.99
CA MET A 1 12.95 10.39 -8.24
C MET A 1 11.95 9.95 -9.31
N ALA A 2 12.19 8.92 -10.13
CA ALA A 2 11.29 8.58 -11.24
C ALA A 2 10.13 7.62 -10.90
N ALA A 3 10.29 6.71 -9.92
CA ALA A 3 9.33 5.62 -9.71
C ALA A 3 7.95 6.06 -9.17
N PHE A 4 7.93 7.02 -8.25
CA PHE A 4 6.69 7.59 -7.69
C PHE A 4 6.02 8.63 -8.60
N ALA A 5 6.71 9.13 -9.63
CA ALA A 5 6.19 10.16 -10.53
C ALA A 5 5.32 9.58 -11.67
N THR A 6 5.36 8.26 -11.86
CA THR A 6 4.67 7.57 -12.95
C THR A 6 3.21 7.24 -12.67
N GLU A 7 2.76 7.29 -11.41
CA GLU A 7 1.33 7.25 -11.02
C GLU A 7 1.07 8.25 -9.89
N PRO A 8 0.98 9.55 -10.22
CA PRO A 8 0.64 10.57 -9.22
C PRO A 8 -0.73 10.28 -8.61
N GLU A 9 -1.67 9.71 -9.37
CA GLU A 9 -3.04 9.41 -8.95
C GLU A 9 -3.14 8.49 -7.72
N MET A 10 -2.26 7.49 -7.59
CA MET A 10 -2.31 6.56 -6.45
C MET A 10 -1.81 7.23 -5.17
N MET A 11 -0.73 8.03 -5.26
CA MET A 11 -0.19 8.78 -4.13
C MET A 11 -0.99 10.07 -3.84
N GLU A 12 -1.76 10.59 -4.79
CA GLU A 12 -2.69 11.72 -4.62
C GLU A 12 -3.83 11.39 -3.67
N THR A 13 -4.18 10.10 -3.56
CA THR A 13 -5.16 9.65 -2.56
C THR A 13 -4.62 9.67 -1.13
N CYS A 14 -3.29 9.67 -0.96
CA CYS A 14 -2.66 9.65 0.35
C CYS A 14 -2.91 10.96 1.09
N ARG A 15 -3.46 10.84 2.30
CA ARG A 15 -3.42 11.90 3.30
C ARG A 15 -2.08 11.86 4.03
N ASP A 16 -1.59 13.02 4.45
CA ASP A 16 -0.41 13.17 5.31
C ASP A 16 0.84 12.40 4.81
N LEU A 17 1.07 12.35 3.49
CA LEU A 17 2.26 11.71 2.92
C LEU A 17 3.52 12.45 3.39
N GLY A 18 4.42 11.70 4.02
CA GLY A 18 5.71 12.17 4.51
C GLY A 18 6.85 11.23 4.13
N TRP A 19 8.04 11.82 3.99
CA TRP A 19 9.28 11.08 3.75
C TRP A 19 10.45 11.72 4.50
N TRP A 20 11.32 10.92 5.08
CA TRP A 20 12.47 11.44 5.84
C TRP A 20 13.60 10.41 5.88
N PRO A 21 14.85 10.84 6.12
CA PRO A 21 15.94 9.91 6.36
C PRO A 21 15.72 9.14 7.67
N GLY A 22 15.77 7.82 7.59
CA GLY A 22 15.79 6.87 8.71
C GLY A 22 17.22 6.48 9.09
N THR A 23 17.36 5.41 9.89
CA THR A 23 18.68 4.91 10.32
C THR A 23 19.48 4.28 9.19
N ASP A 24 18.82 3.48 8.34
CA ASP A 24 19.47 2.69 7.28
C ASP A 24 19.06 3.10 5.86
N GLY A 25 18.28 4.19 5.72
CA GLY A 25 17.71 4.55 4.43
C GLY A 25 16.63 5.62 4.54
N TRP A 26 15.57 5.48 3.75
CA TRP A 26 14.43 6.39 3.73
C TRP A 26 13.21 5.76 4.38
N GLU A 27 12.51 6.54 5.17
CA GLU A 27 11.20 6.22 5.70
C GLU A 27 10.16 6.95 4.86
N ILE A 28 9.10 6.26 4.46
CA ILE A 28 7.96 6.81 3.72
C ILE A 28 6.69 6.37 4.43
N GLU A 29 5.90 7.34 4.89
CA GLU A 29 4.66 7.10 5.61
C GLU A 29 3.51 7.88 4.98
N TRP A 30 2.33 7.26 4.92
CA TRP A 30 1.11 7.92 4.48
C TRP A 30 -0.10 7.43 5.28
N ARG A 31 -1.17 8.23 5.25
CA ARG A 31 -2.47 7.93 5.87
C ARG A 31 -3.56 7.80 4.80
N GLU A 32 -4.58 6.97 5.04
CA GLU A 32 -5.81 6.93 4.20
C GLU A 32 -5.48 6.79 2.69
N GLY A 33 -4.64 5.81 2.32
CA GLY A 33 -4.17 5.56 0.95
C GLY A 33 -4.03 4.05 0.64
N PRO A 34 -3.22 3.64 -0.35
CA PRO A 34 -3.01 2.23 -0.70
C PRO A 34 -2.33 1.44 0.42
N TYR A 35 -2.41 0.12 0.37
CA TYR A 35 -1.63 -0.76 1.24
C TYR A 35 -0.14 -0.69 0.89
N ALA A 36 0.73 -0.90 1.88
CA ALA A 36 2.18 -0.93 1.66
C ALA A 36 2.60 -2.08 0.71
N THR A 37 1.86 -3.19 0.69
CA THR A 37 2.02 -4.27 -0.29
C THR A 37 1.80 -3.80 -1.72
N GLU A 38 0.76 -3.02 -1.97
CA GLU A 38 0.42 -2.55 -3.33
C GLU A 38 1.50 -1.58 -3.85
N VAL A 39 1.98 -0.69 -2.97
CA VAL A 39 3.09 0.21 -3.31
C VAL A 39 4.38 -0.57 -3.55
N ALA A 40 4.65 -1.60 -2.74
CA ALA A 40 5.83 -2.46 -2.93
C ALA A 40 5.79 -3.22 -4.26
N ASP A 41 4.66 -3.84 -4.60
CA ASP A 41 4.47 -4.57 -5.85
C ASP A 41 4.63 -3.64 -7.06
N LEU A 42 4.05 -2.42 -6.99
CA LEU A 42 4.19 -1.41 -8.04
C LEU A 42 5.66 -1.02 -8.25
N LEU A 43 6.41 -0.78 -7.16
CA LEU A 43 7.83 -0.43 -7.24
C LEU A 43 8.66 -1.57 -7.83
N ILE A 44 8.41 -2.82 -7.43
CA ILE A 44 9.07 -4.01 -7.99
C ILE A 44 8.77 -4.14 -9.48
N GLU A 45 7.52 -3.91 -9.89
CA GLU A 45 7.13 -4.05 -11.27
C GLU A 45 7.72 -2.96 -12.17
N ARG A 46 7.75 -1.71 -11.69
CA ARG A 46 8.00 -0.52 -12.52
C ARG A 46 9.44 0.00 -12.46
N VAL A 47 10.16 -0.22 -11.36
CA VAL A 47 11.57 0.17 -11.28
C VAL A 47 12.40 -0.87 -12.01
N ARG A 48 12.66 -0.61 -13.30
CA ARG A 48 13.46 -1.44 -14.18
C ARG A 48 14.51 -0.59 -14.90
N GLU A 49 15.66 -1.19 -15.22
CA GLU A 49 16.71 -0.56 -16.00
C GLU A 49 16.93 -1.37 -17.27
N PRO A 50 16.74 -0.75 -18.46
CA PRO A 50 16.98 -1.42 -19.73
C PRO A 50 18.40 -1.97 -19.81
N GLY A 51 18.54 -3.28 -20.02
CA GLY A 51 19.83 -3.95 -20.15
C GLY A 51 20.43 -4.49 -18.83
N PHE A 52 19.78 -4.26 -17.68
CA PHE A 52 20.18 -4.90 -16.42
C PHE A 52 19.40 -6.22 -16.20
N PRO A 53 20.08 -7.38 -16.14
CA PRO A 53 19.42 -8.65 -15.88
C PRO A 53 19.25 -8.83 -14.37
N GLY A 54 18.20 -8.26 -13.80
CA GLY A 54 17.86 -8.48 -12.40
C GLY A 54 16.79 -7.52 -11.87
N PRO A 55 16.13 -7.88 -10.76
CA PRO A 55 15.24 -6.96 -10.06
C PRO A 55 16.09 -5.83 -9.44
N LEU A 56 15.72 -4.58 -9.73
CA LEU A 56 16.33 -3.40 -9.10
C LEU A 56 15.75 -3.10 -7.71
N VAL A 57 14.60 -3.72 -7.43
CA VAL A 57 13.86 -3.59 -6.18
C VAL A 57 13.58 -4.97 -5.65
N GLY A 58 13.91 -5.19 -4.38
CA GLY A 58 13.65 -6.45 -3.70
C GLY A 58 13.25 -6.25 -2.25
N PRO A 59 12.38 -7.10 -1.68
CA PRO A 59 12.05 -7.03 -0.27
C PRO A 59 13.26 -7.42 0.59
N LEU A 60 13.57 -6.60 1.60
CA LEU A 60 14.57 -6.88 2.65
C LEU A 60 13.95 -7.61 3.85
N ALA A 61 12.62 -7.58 3.97
CA ALA A 61 11.85 -8.24 5.01
C ALA A 61 10.48 -8.69 4.45
N PRO A 62 9.74 -9.58 5.15
CA PRO A 62 8.38 -9.92 4.77
C PRO A 62 7.50 -8.67 4.60
N VAL A 63 6.86 -8.58 3.45
CA VAL A 63 5.94 -7.49 3.11
C VAL A 63 4.58 -7.77 3.76
N THR A 64 4.01 -6.76 4.40
CA THR A 64 2.70 -6.82 5.05
C THR A 64 1.82 -5.69 4.51
N PRO A 65 0.48 -5.79 4.64
CA PRO A 65 -0.41 -4.73 4.15
C PRO A 65 -0.08 -3.33 4.71
N LEU A 66 0.54 -3.24 5.88
CA LEU A 66 0.84 -1.96 6.55
C LEU A 66 2.30 -1.54 6.41
N CYS A 67 3.22 -2.49 6.23
CA CYS A 67 4.65 -2.21 6.23
C CYS A 67 5.36 -3.02 5.14
N ALA A 68 6.32 -2.39 4.47
CA ALA A 68 7.24 -3.06 3.54
C ALA A 68 8.65 -2.46 3.67
N ARG A 69 9.68 -3.29 3.77
CA ARG A 69 11.08 -2.83 3.68
C ARG A 69 11.68 -3.32 2.37
N LEU A 70 12.11 -2.39 1.53
CA LEU A 70 12.62 -2.65 0.18
C LEU A 70 14.07 -2.20 0.06
N ASP A 71 14.91 -2.99 -0.59
CA ASP A 71 16.15 -2.52 -1.19
C ASP A 71 15.81 -2.00 -2.58
N VAL A 72 16.16 -0.76 -2.86
CA VAL A 72 16.06 -0.15 -4.18
C VAL A 72 17.48 0.25 -4.58
N MET A 73 18.11 -0.58 -5.42
CA MET A 73 19.48 -0.34 -5.90
C MET A 73 20.50 -0.09 -4.77
N GLY A 74 20.43 -0.85 -3.68
CA GLY A 74 21.33 -0.71 -2.52
C GLY A 74 20.92 0.37 -1.52
N VAL A 75 19.73 0.97 -1.66
CA VAL A 75 19.17 1.94 -0.70
C VAL A 75 17.91 1.35 -0.05
N SER A 76 17.87 1.31 1.28
CA SER A 76 16.69 0.85 2.03
C SER A 76 15.55 1.88 1.95
N PHE A 77 14.34 1.40 1.71
CA PHE A 77 13.09 2.15 1.81
C PHE A 77 12.13 1.40 2.72
N ASP A 78 11.78 2.03 3.83
CA ASP A 78 10.81 1.55 4.79
C ASP A 78 9.47 2.25 4.52
N LEU A 79 8.49 1.49 4.04
CA LEU A 79 7.16 1.95 3.66
C LEU A 79 6.17 1.66 4.77
N ARG A 80 5.34 2.64 5.11
CA ARG A 80 4.32 2.51 6.15
C ARG A 80 2.98 3.13 5.74
N ALA A 81 1.97 2.28 5.61
CA ALA A 81 0.59 2.69 5.39
C ALA A 81 -0.17 2.74 6.73
N ILE A 82 -0.64 3.93 7.11
CA ILE A 82 -1.49 4.13 8.29
C ILE A 82 -2.95 4.20 7.85
N ASP A 83 -3.80 3.34 8.42
CA ASP A 83 -5.24 3.28 8.09
C ASP A 83 -5.46 3.26 6.57
N PRO A 84 -4.90 2.27 5.84
CA PRO A 84 -5.09 2.16 4.40
C PRO A 84 -6.58 2.09 4.07
N LEU A 85 -6.98 2.77 2.99
CA LEU A 85 -8.38 2.97 2.57
C LEU A 85 -9.29 3.65 3.62
N GLY A 86 -8.76 4.10 4.76
CA GLY A 86 -9.54 4.76 5.82
C GLY A 86 -10.50 3.83 6.57
N LEU A 87 -10.24 2.52 6.56
CA LEU A 87 -11.14 1.51 7.13
C LEU A 87 -11.29 1.63 8.65
N ASP A 88 -10.23 1.93 9.39
CA ASP A 88 -10.29 2.06 10.85
C ASP A 88 -11.09 3.30 11.26
N ARG A 89 -10.92 4.41 10.53
CA ARG A 89 -11.77 5.59 10.68
C ARG A 89 -13.25 5.29 10.38
N MET A 90 -13.53 4.44 9.38
CA MET A 90 -14.89 4.01 9.07
C MET A 90 -15.47 3.08 10.16
N ARG A 91 -14.67 2.17 10.71
CA ARG A 91 -15.05 1.27 11.81
C ARG A 91 -15.43 2.04 13.08
N ALA A 92 -14.73 3.13 13.37
CA ALA A 92 -15.00 3.97 14.53
C ALA A 92 -16.33 4.77 14.43
N ARG A 93 -16.95 4.85 13.25
CA ARG A 93 -18.21 5.59 13.05
C ARG A 93 -19.43 4.70 13.31
N PRO A 94 -20.32 5.07 14.25
CA PRO A 94 -21.56 4.33 14.47
C PRO A 94 -22.37 4.19 13.17
N GLY A 95 -22.77 2.96 12.83
CA GLY A 95 -23.57 2.65 11.64
C GLY A 95 -22.80 2.37 10.33
N VAL A 96 -21.48 2.64 10.27
CA VAL A 96 -20.68 2.46 9.04
C VAL A 96 -19.68 1.29 9.13
N TRP A 97 -19.50 0.71 10.32
CA TRP A 97 -18.55 -0.39 10.55
C TRP A 97 -18.78 -1.63 9.67
N ARG A 98 -20.04 -1.93 9.31
CA ARG A 98 -20.37 -3.04 8.40
C ARG A 98 -19.86 -2.80 6.98
N LEU A 99 -19.84 -1.55 6.53
CA LEU A 99 -19.31 -1.18 5.22
C LEU A 99 -17.78 -1.31 5.19
N SER A 100 -17.09 -0.92 6.26
CA SER A 100 -15.63 -1.13 6.35
C SER A 100 -15.22 -2.60 6.38
N GLU A 101 -16.03 -3.50 6.95
CA GLU A 101 -15.74 -4.94 6.85
C GLU A 101 -15.95 -5.48 5.43
N ALA A 102 -16.99 -5.02 4.72
CA ALA A 102 -17.27 -5.42 3.35
C ALA A 102 -16.23 -4.92 2.34
N LEU A 103 -15.59 -3.79 2.64
CA LEU A 103 -14.58 -3.16 1.78
C LEU A 103 -13.16 -3.67 2.05
N ASP A 104 -12.91 -4.41 3.13
CA ASP A 104 -11.58 -4.90 3.50
C ASP A 104 -11.14 -6.06 2.58
N PRO A 105 -10.22 -5.83 1.61
CA PRO A 105 -9.79 -6.86 0.68
C PRO A 105 -9.00 -7.98 1.36
N ALA A 106 -8.34 -7.70 2.50
CA ALA A 106 -7.60 -8.70 3.26
C ALA A 106 -8.52 -9.72 3.94
N ARG A 107 -9.81 -9.39 4.08
CA ARG A 107 -10.83 -10.23 4.70
C ARG A 107 -11.69 -11.01 3.70
N ARG A 108 -11.41 -10.92 2.38
CA ARG A 108 -12.11 -11.68 1.33
C ARG A 108 -11.89 -13.19 1.48
N THR A 109 -12.62 -13.83 2.39
CA THR A 109 -12.86 -15.27 2.37
C THR A 109 -13.81 -15.58 1.21
N GLY A 110 -13.58 -16.67 0.47
CA GLY A 110 -14.32 -17.05 -0.75
C GLY A 110 -15.83 -17.33 -0.61
N SER A 111 -16.47 -16.82 0.43
CA SER A 111 -17.92 -16.74 0.60
C SER A 111 -18.48 -15.52 -0.14
N ARG A 112 -19.69 -15.68 -0.69
CA ARG A 112 -20.50 -14.63 -1.32
C ARG A 112 -20.57 -13.41 -0.39
N GLN A 113 -20.30 -12.22 -0.93
CA GLN A 113 -20.17 -11.03 -0.11
C GLN A 113 -21.55 -10.43 0.20
N PRO A 114 -21.76 -9.84 1.39
CA PRO A 114 -23.06 -9.25 1.75
C PRO A 114 -23.57 -8.17 0.79
N TRP A 115 -22.69 -7.49 0.05
CA TRP A 115 -23.08 -6.51 -0.95
C TRP A 115 -23.54 -7.13 -2.27
N GLU A 116 -23.13 -8.36 -2.59
CA GLU A 116 -23.63 -9.13 -3.75
C GLU A 116 -25.09 -9.55 -3.55
N GLU A 117 -25.52 -9.73 -2.30
CA GLU A 117 -26.92 -9.94 -1.95
C GLU A 117 -27.74 -8.63 -2.04
N LEU A 118 -27.13 -7.50 -1.68
CA LEU A 118 -27.78 -6.18 -1.73
C LEU A 118 -27.95 -5.63 -3.15
N LEU A 119 -27.06 -5.98 -4.07
CA LEU A 119 -27.10 -5.55 -5.47
C LEU A 119 -27.82 -6.55 -6.39
N GLY A 120 -28.43 -7.60 -5.83
CA GLY A 120 -29.26 -8.56 -6.56
C GLY A 120 -28.46 -9.41 -7.56
N GLY A 121 -27.43 -10.10 -7.08
CA GLY A 121 -26.62 -10.99 -7.92
C GLY A 121 -27.30 -12.27 -8.38
#